data_AF-A0A2U2XBA2-F1
#
_entry.id   AF-A0A2U2XBA2-F1
#
_cell.length_a   1.000
_cell.length_b   1.000
_cell.length_c   1.000
_cell.angle_alpha   90.00
_cell.angle_beta   90.00
_cell.angle_gamma   90.00
#
_symmetry.space_group_name_H-M   'P 1'
#
loop_
_entity.id
_entity.type
_entity.pdbx_description
1 polymer ?
#
loop_
_entity_poly.entity_id
_entity_poly.type
_entity_poly.pdbx_seq_one_letter_code
_entity_poly.pdbx_strand_id
1 'polypeptide(L)'
;MTDVAVYLTGGRYQFNTFYVDTDFQGLYIIQRIDDLKTVSVSLNNGVKPTTIDSLGYVAIQQNLSPCDIDHLQQLEDNFTETLIQSNPTKLFTVKENHILNGILM
;
A
#
# COMPACT_ATOMS: atom_id res chain seq x y z
N MET A 1 0.49 -1.67 6.69
CA MET A 1 0.95 -0.51 5.88
C MET A 1 1.08 0.76 6.71
N THR A 2 0.10 1.09 7.54
CA THR A 2 0.08 2.31 8.40
C THR A 2 1.38 2.53 9.17
N ASP A 3 1.91 1.49 9.84
CA ASP A 3 3.13 1.62 10.65
C ASP A 3 4.34 2.06 9.82
N VAL A 4 4.49 1.51 8.61
CA VAL A 4 5.60 1.85 7.70
C VAL A 4 5.46 3.29 7.20
N ALA A 5 4.25 3.69 6.80
CA ALA A 5 3.99 5.06 6.34
C ALA A 5 4.29 6.09 7.44
N VAL A 6 3.82 5.82 8.66
CA VAL A 6 4.09 6.63 9.85
C VAL A 6 5.59 6.67 10.16
N TYR A 7 6.27 5.53 10.15
CA TYR A 7 7.72 5.45 10.41
C TYR A 7 8.56 6.25 9.42
N LEU A 8 8.27 6.13 8.11
CA LEU A 8 9.10 6.75 7.06
C LEU A 8 8.80 8.23 6.83
N THR A 9 7.54 8.66 6.98
CA THR A 9 7.13 10.04 6.63
C THR A 9 7.14 10.98 7.84
N GLY A 10 7.08 10.45 9.06
CA GLY A 10 6.84 11.24 10.26
C GLY A 10 5.39 11.74 10.40
N GLY A 11 4.48 11.38 9.47
CA GLY A 11 3.05 11.57 9.66
C GLY A 11 2.57 10.86 10.93
N ARG A 12 1.73 11.53 11.72
CA ARG A 12 1.22 11.01 12.99
C ARG A 12 -0.24 11.41 13.18
N TYR A 13 -1.05 10.49 13.69
CA TYR A 13 -2.42 10.78 14.11
C TYR A 13 -2.48 11.91 15.15
N GLN A 14 -1.56 11.92 16.11
CA GLN A 14 -1.50 12.91 17.19
C GLN A 14 -1.23 14.34 16.71
N PHE A 15 -0.68 14.49 15.51
CA PHE A 15 -0.36 15.78 14.92
C PHE A 15 -1.29 16.14 13.75
N ASN A 16 -2.34 15.34 13.50
CA ASN A 16 -3.26 15.53 12.38
C ASN A 16 -2.52 15.61 11.02
N THR A 17 -1.48 14.79 10.85
CA THR A 17 -0.67 14.70 9.62
C THR A 17 -0.71 13.31 8.99
N PHE A 18 -1.55 12.42 9.51
CA PHE A 18 -1.76 11.08 8.98
C PHE A 18 -3.23 10.69 9.08
N TYR A 19 -3.77 10.20 7.96
CA TYR A 19 -5.17 9.84 7.79
C TYR A 19 -5.25 8.50 7.08
N VAL A 20 -6.31 7.73 7.36
CA VAL A 20 -6.61 6.48 6.66
C VAL A 20 -7.97 6.64 6.03
N ASP A 21 -8.02 6.41 4.73
CA ASP A 21 -9.24 6.45 3.93
C ASP A 21 -9.27 5.22 3.01
N THR A 22 -10.46 4.84 2.58
CA THR A 22 -10.69 3.82 1.55
C THR A 22 -11.16 4.44 0.22
N ASP A 23 -11.55 5.71 0.20
CA ASP A 23 -12.06 6.43 -0.96
C ASP A 23 -10.94 7.13 -1.76
N PHE A 24 -9.92 6.36 -2.16
CA PHE A 24 -8.91 6.83 -3.10
C PHE A 24 -8.30 5.67 -3.91
N GLN A 25 -7.74 6.01 -5.07
CA GLN A 25 -7.00 5.04 -5.87
C GLN A 25 -5.51 5.05 -5.51
N GLY A 26 -4.98 3.86 -5.20
CA GLY A 26 -3.56 3.65 -4.94
C GLY A 26 -3.28 3.03 -3.58
N LEU A 27 -2.02 3.13 -3.14
CA LEU A 27 -1.56 2.62 -1.85
C LEU A 27 -1.49 3.74 -0.80
N TYR A 28 -1.01 4.92 -1.17
CA TYR A 28 -0.92 6.07 -0.28
C TYR A 28 -0.78 7.37 -1.08
N ILE A 29 -1.17 8.47 -0.43
CA ILE A 29 -0.99 9.85 -0.89
C ILE A 29 -0.09 10.55 0.13
N ILE A 30 0.94 11.26 -0.34
CA ILE A 30 1.83 12.04 0.50
C ILE A 30 1.79 13.48 0.02
N GLN A 31 1.56 14.40 0.95
CA GLN A 31 1.65 15.84 0.72
C GLN A 31 2.71 16.43 1.63
N ARG A 32 3.58 17.26 1.05
CA ARG A 32 4.50 18.11 1.81
C ARG A 32 3.74 19.30 2.40
N ILE A 33 3.98 19.61 3.66
CA ILE A 33 3.29 20.71 4.36
C ILE A 33 3.78 22.08 3.89
N ASP A 34 5.05 22.20 3.51
CA ASP A 34 5.68 23.47 3.20
C ASP A 34 5.37 24.01 1.80
N ASP A 35 5.30 23.13 0.79
CA ASP A 35 5.06 23.51 -0.60
C ASP A 35 3.79 22.89 -1.21
N LEU A 36 3.03 22.12 -0.42
CA LEU A 36 1.80 21.42 -0.82
C LEU A 36 1.97 20.45 -1.99
N LYS A 37 3.21 20.13 -2.39
CA LYS A 37 3.45 19.13 -3.43
C LYS A 37 2.93 17.80 -2.96
N THR A 38 2.08 17.22 -3.81
CA THR A 38 1.34 16.03 -3.47
C THR A 38 1.62 14.95 -4.50
N VAL A 39 1.90 13.74 -4.03
CA VAL A 39 2.08 12.57 -4.88
C VAL A 39 1.17 11.45 -4.42
N SER A 40 0.54 10.75 -5.37
CA SER A 40 -0.04 9.43 -5.12
C SER A 40 0.89 8.35 -5.60
N VAL A 41 0.96 7.27 -4.83
CA VAL A 41 1.73 6.07 -5.16
C VAL A 41 0.78 4.90 -5.30
N SER A 42 0.91 4.16 -6.39
CA SER A 42 0.10 2.97 -6.69
C SER A 42 1.01 1.80 -7.05
N LEU A 43 0.58 0.59 -6.68
CA LEU A 43 1.17 -0.62 -7.24
C LEU A 43 0.72 -0.77 -8.69
N ASN A 44 1.63 -1.11 -9.59
CA ASN A 44 1.27 -1.33 -10.99
C ASN A 44 0.39 -2.59 -11.14
N ASN A 45 -0.51 -2.56 -12.11
CA ASN A 45 -1.39 -3.70 -12.40
C ASN A 45 -0.56 -4.95 -12.73
N GLY A 46 -0.97 -6.09 -12.19
CA GLY A 46 -0.31 -7.38 -12.41
C GLY A 46 0.99 -7.59 -11.62
N VAL A 47 1.41 -6.63 -10.80
CA VAL A 47 2.57 -6.84 -9.91
C VAL A 47 2.22 -7.80 -8.78
N LYS A 48 1.09 -7.59 -8.09
CA LYS A 48 0.60 -8.53 -7.09
C LYS A 48 -0.09 -9.71 -7.80
N PRO A 49 0.32 -10.96 -7.53
CA PRO A 49 -0.39 -12.13 -8.04
C PRO A 49 -1.83 -12.19 -7.50
N THR A 50 -2.81 -12.38 -8.39
CA THR A 50 -4.24 -12.46 -8.04
C THR A 50 -4.57 -13.62 -7.11
N THR A 51 -3.74 -14.68 -7.11
CA THR A 51 -3.86 -15.82 -6.20
C THR A 51 -3.67 -15.40 -4.75
N ILE A 52 -2.78 -14.45 -4.46
CA ILE A 52 -2.57 -13.92 -3.10
C ILE A 52 -3.83 -13.20 -2.63
N ASP A 53 -4.46 -12.37 -3.47
CA ASP A 53 -5.73 -11.71 -3.13
C ASP A 53 -6.85 -12.73 -2.87
N SER A 54 -6.95 -13.74 -3.72
CA SER A 54 -8.00 -14.76 -3.63
C SER A 54 -7.88 -15.61 -2.36
N LEU A 55 -6.68 -16.13 -2.08
CA LEU A 55 -6.42 -16.92 -0.87
C LEU A 55 -6.45 -16.05 0.38
N GLY A 56 -5.89 -14.84 0.33
CA GLY A 56 -5.94 -13.89 1.45
C GLY A 56 -7.37 -13.53 1.85
N TYR A 57 -8.28 -13.38 0.89
CA TYR A 57 -9.70 -13.20 1.18
C TYR A 57 -10.29 -14.38 1.96
N VAL A 58 -9.99 -15.61 1.56
CA VAL A 58 -10.44 -16.83 2.27
C VAL A 58 -9.78 -16.94 3.65
N ALA A 59 -8.52 -16.54 3.78
CA ALA A 59 -7.78 -16.50 5.04
C ALA A 59 -8.47 -15.60 6.09
N ILE A 60 -8.91 -14.41 5.67
CA ILE A 60 -9.63 -13.46 6.53
C ILE A 60 -10.94 -14.06 7.05
N GLN A 61 -11.60 -14.91 6.25
CA GLN A 61 -12.80 -15.63 6.66
C GLN A 61 -12.50 -16.88 7.51
N GLN A 62 -11.23 -17.14 7.84
CA GLN A 62 -10.78 -18.29 8.63
C GLN A 62 -11.13 -19.65 8.00
N ASN A 63 -11.25 -19.69 6.67
CA ASN A 63 -11.72 -20.86 5.93
C ASN A 63 -10.62 -21.58 5.14
N LEU A 64 -9.36 -21.16 5.26
CA LEU A 64 -8.23 -21.87 4.65
C LEU A 64 -7.86 -23.10 5.47
N SER A 65 -7.53 -24.20 4.79
CA SER A 65 -6.91 -25.34 5.45
C SER A 65 -5.48 -24.99 5.90
N PRO A 66 -4.91 -25.71 6.89
CA PRO A 66 -3.52 -25.48 7.29
C PRO A 66 -2.52 -25.53 6.13
N CYS A 67 -2.67 -26.50 5.21
CA CYS A 67 -1.80 -26.60 4.04
C CYS A 67 -1.94 -25.40 3.10
N ASP A 68 -3.16 -24.84 2.96
CA ASP A 68 -3.37 -23.67 2.12
C ASP A 68 -2.86 -22.37 2.77
N ILE A 69 -2.80 -22.32 4.12
CA ILE A 69 -2.14 -21.23 4.85
C ILE A 69 -0.64 -21.26 4.57
N ASP A 70 0.00 -22.42 4.67
CA ASP A 70 1.43 -22.57 4.35
C ASP A 70 1.71 -22.19 2.90
N HIS A 71 0.80 -22.56 1.98
CA HIS A 71 0.91 -22.20 0.57
C HIS A 71 0.77 -20.68 0.36
N LEU A 72 -0.21 -20.04 0.99
CA LEU A 72 -0.40 -18.59 0.93
C LEU A 72 0.86 -17.87 1.45
N GLN A 73 1.41 -18.30 2.59
CA GLN A 73 2.64 -17.74 3.13
C GLN A 73 3.79 -17.81 2.13
N GLN A 74 4.02 -18.98 1.51
CA GLN A 74 5.07 -19.12 0.50
C GLN A 74 4.88 -18.19 -0.70
N LEU A 75 3.64 -17.98 -1.15
CA LEU A 75 3.35 -17.02 -2.21
C LEU A 75 3.68 -15.59 -1.79
N GLU A 76 3.34 -15.21 -0.56
CA GLU A 76 3.62 -13.88 0.00
C GLU A 76 5.12 -13.65 0.22
N ASP A 77 5.86 -14.65 0.67
CA ASP A 77 7.32 -14.61 0.83
C ASP A 77 8.02 -14.43 -0.52
N ASN A 78 7.65 -15.23 -1.52
CA ASN A 78 8.18 -15.11 -2.89
C ASN A 78 7.85 -13.75 -3.52
N PHE A 79 6.64 -13.23 -3.27
CA PHE A 79 6.26 -11.91 -3.73
C PHE A 79 7.08 -10.82 -3.05
N THR A 80 7.33 -10.94 -1.74
CA THR A 80 8.19 -10.01 -0.98
C THR A 80 9.60 -10.00 -1.54
N GLU A 81 10.17 -11.17 -1.83
CA GLU A 81 11.50 -11.28 -2.44
C GLU A 81 11.54 -10.62 -3.83
N THR A 82 10.49 -10.80 -4.63
CA THR A 82 10.31 -10.12 -5.91
C THR A 82 10.28 -8.60 -5.76
N LEU A 83 9.55 -8.08 -4.75
CA LEU A 83 9.47 -6.64 -4.48
C LEU A 83 10.84 -6.06 -4.10
N ILE A 84 11.64 -6.78 -3.30
CA ILE A 84 12.96 -6.35 -2.84
C ILE A 84 13.98 -6.33 -3.99
N GLN A 85 13.94 -7.33 -4.87
CA GLN A 85 14.92 -7.51 -5.93
C GLN A 85 14.61 -6.72 -7.21
N SER A 86 13.36 -6.28 -7.38
CA SER A 86 12.92 -5.58 -8.60
C SER A 86 13.20 -4.08 -8.55
N ASN A 87 13.36 -3.46 -9.72
CA ASN A 87 13.43 -2.01 -9.82
C ASN A 87 12.09 -1.38 -9.41
N PRO A 88 12.04 -0.47 -8.41
CA PRO A 88 10.80 0.15 -7.96
C PRO A 88 9.99 0.83 -9.06
N THR A 89 10.62 1.37 -10.11
CA THR A 89 9.91 2.03 -11.23
C THR A 89 9.11 1.06 -12.09
N LYS A 90 9.40 -0.25 -12.01
CA LYS A 90 8.60 -1.30 -12.65
C LYS A 90 7.43 -1.75 -11.77
N LEU A 91 7.56 -1.58 -10.45
CA LEU A 91 6.59 -2.04 -9.47
C LEU A 91 5.53 -0.98 -9.14
N PHE A 92 5.94 0.28 -9.09
CA PHE A 92 5.12 1.38 -8.62
C PHE A 92 5.01 2.48 -9.65
N THR A 93 3.84 3.12 -9.67
CA THR A 93 3.61 4.37 -10.37
C THR A 93 3.47 5.49 -9.34
N VAL A 94 4.20 6.58 -9.55
CA VAL A 94 4.09 7.81 -8.77
C VAL A 94 3.50 8.88 -9.67
N LYS A 95 2.41 9.53 -9.24
CA LYS A 95 1.77 10.64 -9.95
C LYS A 95 1.73 11.87 -9.06
N GLU A 96 2.17 13.00 -9.59
CA GLU A 96 1.93 14.28 -8.94
C GLU A 96 0.45 14.65 -9.10
N ASN A 97 -0.17 15.04 -7.99
CA ASN A 97 -1.55 15.50 -7.96
C ASN A 97 -1.58 16.94 -7.49
N HIS A 98 -2.42 17.76 -8.11
CA HIS A 98 -2.85 19.02 -7.53
C HIS A 98 -4.12 18.77 -6.73
N ILE A 99 -3.98 18.39 -5.46
CA ILE A 99 -5.14 18.37 -4.56
C ILE A 99 -5.45 19.83 -4.22
N LEU A 100 -6.50 20.36 -4.85
CA LEU A 100 -7.05 21.68 -4.54
C LEU A 100 -7.51 21.68 -3.08
N ASN A 101 -6.81 22.41 -2.19
CA ASN A 101 -7.17 22.96 -0.86
C ASN A 101 -8.47 22.51 -0.14
N GLY A 102 -8.88 21.24 -0.20
CA GLY A 102 -10.20 20.80 0.27
C GLY A 102 -10.24 19.47 0.99
N ILE A 103 -9.11 18.75 1.09
CA ILE A 103 -9.00 17.48 1.80
C ILE A 103 -7.98 17.63 2.93
N LEU A 104 -8.21 18.65 3.77
CA LEU A 104 -7.71 18.74 5.14
C LEU A 104 -8.95 18.69 6.03
N MET A 105 -9.57 17.51 6.13
CA MET A 105 -10.49 17.14 7.21
C MET A 105 -10.24 15.70 7.59
#